data_AF-A0AAN9LR72-F1
#
_entry.id   AF-A0AAN9LR72-F1
#
_cell.length_a   1.000
_cell.length_b   1.000
_cell.length_c   1.000
_cell.angle_alpha   90.00
_cell.angle_beta   90.00
_cell.angle_gamma   90.00
#
_symmetry.space_group_name_H-M   'P 1'
#
loop_
_entity.id
_entity.type
_entity.pdbx_description
1 polymer ?
#
loop_
_entity_poly.entity_id
_entity_poly.type
_entity_poly.pdbx_seq_one_letter_code
_entity_poly.pdbx_strand_id
1 'polypeptide(L)'
;MKETPLRHPASYMVSARTQYPPLIMVATDSTINTLSMGYTMICYKHLQIDLISSRPPIPLCISENGDFLLLVNYTSNEAVLYNRRDDTIHCIEYLEQKSWMYFL
;
A
#
# COMPACT_ATOMS: atom_id res chain seq x y z
N MET A 1 -27.49 -24.93 6.85
CA MET A 1 -26.87 -23.62 6.56
C MET A 1 -25.39 -23.84 6.30
N LYS A 2 -24.89 -23.47 5.12
CA LYS A 2 -23.45 -23.52 4.82
C LYS A 2 -22.84 -22.23 5.38
N GLU A 3 -22.03 -22.33 6.42
CA GLU A 3 -21.25 -21.19 6.90
C GLU A 3 -20.28 -20.78 5.79
N THR A 4 -20.39 -19.52 5.37
CA THR A 4 -19.46 -18.94 4.40
C THR A 4 -18.22 -18.53 5.19
N PRO A 5 -17.01 -18.99 4.85
CA PRO A 5 -15.82 -18.63 5.62
C PRO A 5 -15.66 -17.11 5.58
N LEU A 6 -15.55 -16.47 6.74
CA LEU A 6 -15.08 -15.10 6.86
C LEU A 6 -13.68 -15.03 6.21
N ARG A 7 -13.62 -14.56 4.97
CA ARG A 7 -12.35 -14.22 4.34
C ARG A 7 -11.78 -13.04 5.11
N HIS A 8 -10.73 -13.29 5.90
CA HIS A 8 -9.91 -12.20 6.39
C HIS A 8 -9.39 -11.40 5.18
N PRO A 9 -9.54 -10.07 5.16
CA PRO A 9 -8.92 -9.27 4.12
C PRO A 9 -7.41 -9.54 4.19
N ALA A 10 -6.81 -9.91 3.06
CA ALA A 10 -5.37 -9.99 3.00
C ALA A 10 -4.80 -8.60 3.37
N SER A 11 -3.63 -8.57 3.98
CA SER A 11 -2.97 -7.31 4.34
C SER A 11 -1.49 -7.48 4.06
N TYR A 12 -0.90 -6.48 3.41
CA TYR A 12 0.52 -6.50 3.11
C TYR A 12 1.23 -5.45 3.97
N MET A 13 2.33 -5.86 4.59
CA MET A 13 3.16 -4.99 5.41
C MET A 13 4.47 -4.72 4.69
N VAL A 14 4.84 -3.45 4.58
CA VAL A 14 6.17 -3.04 4.14
C VAL A 14 6.83 -2.19 5.21
N SER A 15 8.10 -2.51 5.42
CA SER A 15 8.99 -1.79 6.31
C SER A 15 10.21 -1.37 5.51
N ALA A 16 10.60 -0.10 5.66
CA ALA A 16 11.84 0.42 5.10
C ALA A 16 12.80 0.80 6.23
N ARG A 17 14.06 0.40 6.08
CA ARG A 17 15.16 1.06 6.78
C ARG A 17 15.46 2.37 6.07
N THR A 18 14.72 3.41 6.41
CA THR A 18 14.99 4.76 5.93
C THR A 18 16.09 5.41 6.76
N GLN A 19 16.71 6.47 6.24
CA GLN A 19 17.50 7.42 7.05
C GLN A 19 16.63 8.13 8.12
N TYR A 20 15.31 8.09 7.95
CA TYR A 20 14.28 8.63 8.83
C TYR A 20 13.76 7.57 9.83
N PRO A 21 13.03 7.97 10.88
CA PRO A 21 12.45 7.06 11.86
C PRO A 21 11.75 5.84 11.24
N PRO A 22 11.80 4.67 11.90
CA PRO A 22 11.14 3.46 11.42
C PRO A 22 9.71 3.73 10.97
N LEU A 23 9.40 3.27 9.77
CA LEU A 23 8.12 3.46 9.12
C LEU A 23 7.54 2.11 8.72
N ILE A 24 6.35 1.83 9.24
CA ILE A 24 5.57 0.66 8.89
C ILE A 24 4.37 1.14 8.09
N MET A 25 4.18 0.59 6.90
CA MET A 25 2.99 0.83 6.09
C MET A 25 2.24 -0.49 5.88
N VAL A 26 0.93 -0.46 6.09
CA VAL A 26 0.03 -1.59 5.86
C VAL A 26 -1.06 -1.18 4.89
N ALA A 27 -1.14 -1.87 3.76
CA ALA A 27 -2.18 -1.65 2.75
C ALA A 27 -3.24 -2.76 2.84
N THR A 28 -4.52 -2.35 2.81
CA THR A 28 -5.70 -3.18 2.63
C THR A 28 -6.38 -2.83 1.30
N ASP A 29 -7.48 -3.51 0.96
CA ASP A 29 -8.33 -3.21 -0.20
C ASP A 29 -8.83 -1.77 -0.27
N SER A 30 -9.01 -1.14 0.88
CA SER A 30 -9.69 0.17 1.02
C SER A 30 -8.93 1.17 1.89
N THR A 31 -7.79 0.78 2.48
CA THR A 31 -7.06 1.66 3.39
C THR A 31 -5.54 1.50 3.30
N ILE A 32 -4.82 2.59 3.57
CA ILE A 32 -3.39 2.61 3.84
C ILE A 32 -3.20 3.11 5.28
N ASN A 33 -2.53 2.30 6.09
CA ASN A 33 -2.19 2.64 7.46
C ASN A 33 -0.68 2.89 7.55
N THR A 34 -0.28 4.00 8.16
CA THR A 34 1.14 4.30 8.39
C THR A 34 1.43 4.50 9.87
N LEU A 35 2.49 3.87 10.35
CA LEU A 35 3.03 4.05 11.69
C LEU A 35 4.47 4.54 11.58
N SER A 36 4.76 5.73 12.08
CA SER A 36 6.11 6.29 12.14
C SER A 36 6.56 6.46 13.58
N MET A 37 7.76 5.98 13.91
CA MET A 37 8.32 6.03 15.27
C MET A 37 9.49 7.00 15.34
N GLY A 38 9.22 8.27 15.65
CA GLY A 38 10.26 9.27 15.97
C GLY A 38 10.89 9.05 17.35
N TYR A 39 11.99 9.75 17.63
CA TYR A 39 12.67 9.69 18.93
C TYR A 39 11.80 10.11 20.12
N THR A 40 10.82 11.01 19.88
CA THR A 40 9.96 11.59 20.93
C THR A 40 8.47 11.37 20.70
N MET A 41 8.08 10.86 19.53
CA MET A 41 6.67 10.75 19.14
C MET A 41 6.45 9.54 18.23
N ILE A 42 5.35 8.83 18.48
CA ILE A 42 4.80 7.82 17.58
C ILE A 42 3.61 8.45 16.88
N CYS A 43 3.60 8.46 15.54
CA CYS A 43 2.48 8.95 14.75
C CYS A 43 1.82 7.78 14.03
N TYR A 44 0.50 7.68 14.15
CA TYR A 44 -0.33 6.75 13.39
C TYR A 44 -1.23 7.54 12.45
N LYS A 45 -1.41 7.03 11.23
CA LYS A 45 -2.31 7.60 10.24
C LYS A 45 -3.09 6.51 9.53
N HIS A 46 -4.37 6.80 9.31
CA HIS A 46 -5.30 5.99 8.56
C HIS A 46 -5.77 6.79 7.35
N LEU A 47 -5.53 6.27 6.15
CA LEU A 47 -5.95 6.89 4.89
C LEU A 47 -6.87 5.94 4.15
N GLN A 48 -8.06 6.40 3.79
CA GLN A 48 -8.99 5.65 2.97
C GLN A 48 -8.63 5.82 1.49
N ILE A 49 -8.56 4.71 0.75
CA ILE A 49 -8.32 4.65 -0.69
C ILE A 49 -9.59 4.14 -1.37
N ASP A 50 -10.15 4.92 -2.28
CA ASP A 50 -11.28 4.50 -3.12
C ASP A 50 -10.78 3.67 -4.31
N LEU A 51 -10.16 2.54 -4.01
CA LEU A 51 -9.77 1.55 -5.00
C LEU A 51 -10.97 0.65 -5.30
N ILE A 52 -11.39 0.58 -6.56
CA ILE A 52 -12.38 -0.40 -7.02
C ILE A 52 -11.66 -1.76 -7.13
N SER A 53 -11.36 -2.38 -6.00
CA SER A 53 -10.67 -3.68 -5.96
C SER A 53 -11.32 -4.62 -4.97
N SER A 54 -11.47 -5.88 -5.38
CA SER A 54 -11.95 -6.96 -4.50
C SER A 54 -10.86 -7.53 -3.59
N ARG A 55 -9.63 -7.00 -3.70
CA ARG A 55 -8.48 -7.46 -2.94
C ARG A 55 -7.46 -6.33 -2.69
N PRO A 56 -6.62 -6.46 -1.65
CA PRO A 56 -5.63 -5.45 -1.33
C PRO A 56 -4.61 -5.28 -2.45
N PRO A 57 -4.18 -4.05 -2.73
CA PRO A 57 -3.06 -3.82 -3.60
C PRO A 57 -1.77 -4.30 -2.92
N ILE A 58 -0.84 -4.81 -3.73
CA ILE A 58 0.43 -5.35 -3.30
C ILE A 58 1.45 -4.22 -3.28
N PRO A 59 2.12 -3.95 -2.16
CA PRO A 59 3.16 -2.95 -2.11
C PRO A 59 4.40 -3.45 -2.87
N LEU A 60 4.82 -2.70 -3.89
CA LEU A 60 6.00 -3.02 -4.69
C LEU A 60 7.27 -2.47 -4.07
N CYS A 61 7.26 -1.17 -3.78
CA CYS A 61 8.43 -0.48 -3.28
C CYS A 61 8.05 0.79 -2.51
N ILE A 62 9.01 1.25 -1.73
CA ILE A 62 8.96 2.49 -0.98
C ILE A 62 10.24 3.26 -1.29
N SER A 63 10.13 4.57 -1.46
CA SER A 63 11.28 5.42 -1.73
C SER A 63 12.25 5.43 -0.53
N GLU A 64 13.53 5.68 -0.77
CA GLU A 64 14.57 5.65 0.29
C GLU A 64 14.30 6.65 1.43
N ASN A 65 13.64 7.77 1.12
CA ASN A 65 13.22 8.77 2.10
C ASN A 65 11.89 8.41 2.80
N GLY A 66 11.22 7.32 2.39
CA GLY A 66 9.95 6.85 2.95
C GLY A 66 8.72 7.70 2.59
N ASP A 67 8.86 8.62 1.63
CA ASP A 67 7.81 9.56 1.27
C ASP A 67 6.82 9.01 0.24
N PHE A 68 7.26 8.11 -0.63
CA PHE A 68 6.43 7.52 -1.67
C PHE A 68 6.29 6.02 -1.45
N LEU A 69 5.06 5.52 -1.50
CA LEU A 69 4.75 4.09 -1.53
C LEU A 69 4.10 3.77 -2.87
N LEU A 70 4.69 2.83 -3.61
CA LEU A 70 4.09 2.29 -4.81
C LEU A 70 3.38 0.98 -4.49
N LEU A 71 2.08 0.96 -4.76
CA LEU A 71 1.20 -0.19 -4.63
C LEU A 71 0.76 -0.62 -6.04
N VAL A 72 0.58 -1.91 -6.28
CA VAL A 72 0.00 -2.43 -7.52
C VAL A 72 -1.26 -3.19 -7.20
N ASN A 73 -2.34 -2.81 -7.87
CA ASN A 73 -3.55 -3.62 -7.87
C ASN A 73 -3.33 -4.79 -8.83
N TYR A 74 -3.50 -6.03 -8.38
CA TYR A 74 -3.39 -7.18 -9.31
C TYR A 74 -4.69 -7.40 -10.12
N THR A 75 -5.81 -6.81 -9.70
CA THR A 75 -7.11 -7.00 -10.37
C THR A 75 -7.37 -6.00 -11.49
N SER A 76 -6.76 -4.83 -11.41
CA SER A 76 -6.83 -3.78 -12.43
C SER A 76 -5.42 -3.47 -12.92
N ASN A 77 -5.28 -2.99 -14.15
CA ASN A 77 -3.98 -2.53 -14.68
C ASN A 77 -3.62 -1.15 -14.11
N GLU A 78 -3.69 -1.03 -12.78
CA GLU A 78 -3.52 0.22 -12.06
C GLU A 78 -2.48 0.05 -10.97
N ALA A 79 -1.57 0.99 -10.90
CA ALA A 79 -0.71 1.22 -9.76
C ALA A 79 -1.25 2.41 -8.96
N VAL A 80 -1.02 2.38 -7.66
CA VAL A 80 -1.32 3.50 -6.77
C VAL A 80 -0.01 4.01 -6.20
N LEU A 81 0.28 5.27 -6.47
CA LEU A 81 1.37 6.00 -5.84
C LEU A 81 0.79 6.82 -4.70
N TYR A 82 1.14 6.46 -3.47
CA TYR A 82 0.81 7.22 -2.28
C TYR A 82 1.99 8.14 -1.91
N ASN A 83 1.72 9.44 -1.81
CA ASN A 83 2.65 10.44 -1.30
C ASN A 83 2.29 10.78 0.15
N ARG A 84 3.17 10.41 1.08
CA ARG A 84 2.99 10.61 2.51
C ARG A 84 3.12 12.08 2.94
N ARG A 85 3.83 12.92 2.17
CA ARG A 85 4.11 14.31 2.60
C ARG A 85 2.86 15.18 2.59
N ASP A 86 1.99 14.95 1.61
CA ASP A 86 0.77 15.72 1.36
C ASP A 86 -0.50 14.86 1.40
N ASP A 87 -0.35 13.58 1.75
CA ASP A 87 -1.41 12.56 1.81
C ASP A 87 -2.15 12.35 0.49
N THR A 88 -1.48 12.60 -0.63
CA THR A 88 -2.09 12.47 -1.93
C THR A 88 -1.93 11.06 -2.48
N ILE A 89 -2.95 10.63 -3.22
CA ILE A 89 -3.02 9.34 -3.88
C ILE A 89 -3.13 9.61 -5.37
N HIS A 90 -2.22 9.01 -6.15
CA HIS A 90 -2.24 9.07 -7.59
C HIS A 90 -2.44 7.67 -8.16
N CYS A 91 -3.54 7.48 -8.89
CA CYS A 91 -3.77 6.28 -9.68
C CYS A 91 -3.03 6.41 -11.01
N ILE A 92 -2.18 5.43 -11.31
CA ILE A 92 -1.38 5.34 -12.52
C ILE A 92 -1.88 4.12 -13.29
N GLU A 93 -2.60 4.36 -14.38
CA GLU A 93 -2.92 3.31 -15.34
C GLU A 93 -1.66 2.90 -16.10
N TYR A 94 -1.39 1.61 -16.21
CA TYR A 94 -0.35 1.10 -17.09
C TYR A 94 -0.95 0.32 -18.26
N LEU A 95 -0.59 0.72 -19.48
CA LEU A 95 -1.00 0.03 -20.71
C LEU A 95 -0.44 -1.39 -20.72
N GLU A 96 -1.28 -2.37 -21.08
CA GLU A 96 -0.97 -3.80 -21.08
C GLU A 96 0.40 -4.13 -21.71
N GLN A 97 1.38 -4.41 -20.86
CA GLN A 97 2.40 -5.41 -21.16
C GLN A 97 2.48 -6.35 -19.96
N LYS A 98 1.80 -7.49 -20.11
CA LYS A 98 1.68 -8.61 -19.15
C LYS A 98 3.03 -9.28 -18.76
N SER A 99 4.17 -8.65 -19.04
CA SER A 99 5.51 -9.21 -18.90
C SER A 99 6.17 -8.97 -17.54
N TRP A 100 5.65 -8.09 -16.70
CA TRP A 100 6.30 -7.71 -15.43
C TRP A 100 5.83 -8.53 -14.22
N MET A 101 4.70 -9.25 -14.34
CA MET A 101 4.10 -10.04 -13.25
C MET A 101 4.73 -11.42 -13.03
N TYR A 102 5.64 -11.89 -13.90
CA TYR A 102 6.25 -13.23 -13.78
C TYR A 102 7.50 -13.27 -12.88
N PHE A 103 7.83 -12.17 -12.19
CA PHE A 103 9.06 -12.05 -11.38
C PHE A 103 8.84 -11.94 -9.86
N LEU A 104 7.62 -12.20 -9.37
CA LEU A 104 7.30 -12.21 -7.93
C LEU A 104 6.79 -13.58 -7.48
#